data_AF-A0A3P7DUH1-F1
#
_entry.id   AF-A0A3P7DUH1-F1
#
_cell.length_a   1.000
_cell.length_b   1.000
_cell.length_c   1.000
_cell.angle_alpha   90.00
_cell.angle_beta   90.00
_cell.angle_gamma   90.00
#
_symmetry.space_group_name_H-M   'P 1'
#
loop_
_entity.id
_entity.type
_entity.pdbx_description
1 polymer ?
#
loop_
_entity_poly.entity_id
_entity_poly.type
_entity_poly.pdbx_seq_one_letter_code
_entity_poly.pdbx_strand_id
1 'polypeptide(L)'
;ICFEPFKQNIRIPKLLPCGHSFCNDCITALKFNSICICKCPICRHSFPLRYDTKFPTNYSLLERISSSFMLILNHISYHFI
;
A
#
# COMPACT_ATOMS: atom_id res chain seq x y z
N ILE A 1 -4.77 7.00 -8.44
CA ILE A 1 -4.46 5.74 -7.72
C ILE A 1 -4.19 4.67 -8.77
N CYS A 2 -3.19 3.81 -8.59
CA CYS A 2 -2.69 2.95 -9.68
C CYS A 2 -3.44 1.62 -9.88
N PHE A 3 -4.18 1.12 -8.89
CA PHE A 3 -4.85 -0.20 -8.92
C PHE A 3 -3.93 -1.42 -9.13
N GLU A 4 -2.62 -1.22 -9.10
CA GLU A 4 -1.62 -2.26 -9.26
C GLU A 4 -1.41 -3.07 -7.96
N PRO A 5 -1.11 -4.37 -8.04
CA PRO A 5 -0.82 -5.19 -6.85
C PRO A 5 0.37 -4.66 -6.06
N PHE A 6 0.27 -4.72 -4.72
CA PHE A 6 1.39 -4.40 -3.85
C PHE A 6 2.50 -5.45 -3.96
N LYS A 7 3.75 -5.01 -3.84
CA LYS A 7 4.95 -5.86 -3.91
C LYS A 7 6.00 -5.32 -2.94
N GLN A 8 6.69 -6.22 -2.25
CA GLN A 8 7.62 -5.90 -1.15
C GLN A 8 8.71 -4.86 -1.50
N ASN A 9 9.12 -4.77 -2.78
CA ASN A 9 10.24 -3.91 -3.19
C ASN A 9 9.88 -2.83 -4.24
N ILE A 10 8.69 -2.93 -4.86
CA ILE A 10 8.32 -2.05 -6.00
C ILE A 10 7.09 -1.22 -5.63
N ARG A 11 6.09 -1.84 -5.01
CA ARG A 11 4.82 -1.20 -4.67
C ARG A 11 4.52 -1.41 -3.20
N ILE A 12 5.35 -0.77 -2.38
CA ILE A 12 5.30 -0.90 -0.92
C ILE A 12 4.04 -0.18 -0.41
N PRO A 13 3.12 -0.88 0.28
CA PRO A 13 1.91 -0.27 0.81
C PRO A 13 2.25 0.62 2.01
N LYS A 14 1.74 1.83 1.99
CA LYS A 14 1.88 2.87 3.02
C LYS A 14 0.52 3.15 3.64
N LEU A 15 0.47 3.18 4.97
CA LEU A 15 -0.75 3.41 5.73
C LEU A 15 -1.01 4.91 5.91
N LEU A 16 -2.19 5.35 5.46
CA LEU A 16 -2.72 6.64 5.87
C LEU A 16 -3.24 6.58 7.32
N PRO A 17 -3.47 7.73 7.99
CA PRO A 17 -3.97 7.77 9.37
C PRO A 17 -5.32 7.06 9.56
N CYS A 18 -6.12 6.99 8.50
CA CYS A 18 -7.39 6.27 8.47
C CYS A 18 -7.27 4.74 8.31
N GLY A 19 -6.05 4.19 8.16
CA GLY A 19 -5.80 2.76 7.98
C GLY A 19 -5.78 2.26 6.52
N HIS A 20 -6.23 3.06 5.55
CA HIS A 20 -6.16 2.68 4.15
C HIS A 20 -4.72 2.68 3.62
N SER A 21 -4.41 1.71 2.76
CA SER A 21 -3.08 1.51 2.19
C SER A 21 -2.99 1.96 0.74
N PHE A 22 -1.93 2.68 0.40
CA PHE A 22 -1.59 3.08 -0.98
C PHE A 22 -0.11 2.84 -1.25
N CYS A 23 0.29 2.59 -2.50
CA CYS A 23 1.71 2.42 -2.79
C CYS A 23 2.48 3.74 -2.59
N ASN A 24 3.79 3.65 -2.39
CA ASN A 24 4.64 4.83 -2.23
C ASN A 24 4.47 5.89 -3.34
N ASP A 25 4.31 5.46 -4.60
CA ASP A 25 4.13 6.37 -5.73
C ASP A 25 2.78 7.10 -5.67
N CYS A 26 1.71 6.39 -5.29
CA CYS A 26 0.39 6.99 -5.08
C CYS A 26 0.41 7.99 -3.93
N ILE A 27 1.10 7.69 -2.83
CA ILE A 27 1.29 8.64 -1.72
C ILE A 27 2.08 9.87 -2.17
N THR A 28 3.16 9.67 -2.92
CA THR A 28 3.98 10.75 -3.46
C THR A 28 3.15 11.67 -4.35
N ALA A 29 2.34 11.11 -5.26
CA ALA A 29 1.41 11.89 -6.08
C ALA A 29 0.36 12.65 -5.25
N LEU A 30 -0.17 12.05 -4.17
CA LEU A 30 -1.10 12.72 -3.26
C LEU A 30 -0.45 13.93 -2.55
N LYS A 31 0.82 13.82 -2.17
CA LYS A 31 1.59 14.92 -1.57
C LYS A 31 1.78 16.09 -2.53
N PHE A 32 2.08 15.82 -3.80
CA PHE A 32 2.25 16.88 -4.80
C PHE A 32 0.96 17.66 -5.07
N ASN A 33 -0.20 17.00 -4.94
CA ASN A 33 -1.50 17.62 -5.21
C ASN A 33 -2.15 18.27 -3.97
N SER A 34 -1.57 18.12 -2.77
CA SER A 34 -2.19 18.58 -1.51
C SER A 34 -1.27 19.54 -0.78
N ILE A 35 -1.72 20.78 -0.58
CA ILE A 35 -0.87 21.86 -0.03
C ILE A 35 -0.80 21.82 1.50
N CYS A 36 -1.86 21.39 2.20
CA CYS A 36 -1.90 21.34 3.67
C CYS A 36 -2.76 20.21 4.23
N ILE A 37 -3.89 19.92 3.58
CA ILE A 37 -4.85 18.90 4.01
C ILE A 37 -5.04 17.94 2.85
N CYS A 38 -4.85 16.66 3.12
CA CYS A 38 -5.14 15.59 2.18
C CYS A 38 -6.38 14.82 2.65
N LYS A 39 -7.17 14.34 1.70
CA LYS A 39 -8.29 13.43 1.97
C LYS A 39 -7.93 12.04 1.51
N CYS A 40 -8.27 11.02 2.30
CA CYS A 40 -8.15 9.63 1.86
C CYS A 40 -9.01 9.41 0.60
N PRO A 41 -8.46 8.88 -0.50
CA PRO A 41 -9.22 8.59 -1.72
C PRO A 41 -10.36 7.57 -1.54
N ILE A 42 -10.33 6.78 -0.45
CA ILE A 42 -11.34 5.74 -0.16
C ILE A 42 -12.41 6.29 0.80
N CYS A 43 -12.04 6.68 2.02
CA CYS A 43 -13.02 7.09 3.03
C CYS A 43 -13.18 8.61 3.21
N ARG A 44 -12.41 9.42 2.48
CA ARG A 44 -12.40 10.89 2.56
C ARG A 44 -12.00 11.48 3.91
N HIS A 45 -11.49 10.66 4.83
CA HIS A 45 -10.90 11.14 6.09
C HIS A 45 -9.81 12.17 5.78
N SER A 46 -9.93 13.35 6.39
CA SER A 46 -9.04 14.47 6.19
C SER A 46 -7.91 14.41 7.22
N PHE A 47 -6.68 14.61 6.78
CA PHE A 47 -5.52 14.65 7.67
C PHE A 47 -4.51 15.69 7.18
N PRO A 48 -3.74 16.30 8.09
CA PRO A 48 -2.66 17.21 7.70
C PRO A 48 -1.60 16.44 6.92
N LEU A 49 -1.19 16.97 5.77
CA LEU A 49 -0.15 16.38 4.94
C LEU A 49 0.96 17.41 4.72
N ARG A 50 2.15 17.09 5.22
CA ARG A 50 3.38 17.85 4.95
C ARG A 50 4.25 17.07 3.97
N TYR A 51 5.11 17.76 3.24
CA TYR A 51 6.00 17.13 2.26
C TYR A 51 6.90 16.05 2.91
N ASP A 52 7.35 16.31 4.14
CA ASP A 52 8.21 15.45 4.96
C ASP A 52 7.46 14.33 5.70
N THR A 53 6.12 14.30 5.64
CA THR A 53 5.31 13.30 6.34
C THR A 53 5.67 11.89 5.89
N LYS A 54 6.15 11.05 6.80
CA LYS A 54 6.45 9.64 6.52
C LYS A 54 5.25 8.79 6.92
N PHE A 55 4.78 7.96 6.00
CA PHE A 55 3.73 6.99 6.28
C PHE A 55 4.35 5.62 6.59
N PRO A 56 3.86 4.92 7.64
CA PRO A 56 4.38 3.59 7.96
C PRO A 56 4.02 2.58 6.88
N THR A 57 4.88 1.58 6.70
CA THR A 57 4.62 0.47 5.78
C THR A 57 3.59 -0.49 6.39
N ASN A 58 2.62 -0.95 5.60
CA ASN A 58 1.69 -2.00 6.01
C ASN A 58 2.34 -3.39 5.87
N TYR A 59 3.14 -3.80 6.85
CA TYR A 59 3.81 -5.11 6.83
C TYR A 59 2.82 -6.27 6.87
N SER A 60 1.73 -6.18 7.63
CA SER A 60 0.69 -7.22 7.66
C SER A 60 0.06 -7.47 6.28
N LEU A 61 -0.10 -6.43 5.46
CA LEU A 61 -0.56 -6.60 4.08
C LEU A 61 0.49 -7.26 3.19
N LEU A 62 1.76 -6.89 3.34
CA LEU A 62 2.86 -7.53 2.62
C LEU A 62 3.00 -9.02 2.98
N GLU A 63 2.89 -9.35 4.27
CA GLU A 63 2.89 -10.73 4.77
C GLU A 63 1.72 -11.51 4.19
N ARG A 64 0.51 -10.96 4.15
CA ARG A 64 -0.65 -11.65 3.54
C ARG A 64 -0.45 -11.91 2.06
N ILE A 65 0.17 -10.99 1.33
CA ILE A 65 0.48 -11.16 -0.09
C ILE A 65 1.58 -12.21 -0.29
N SER A 66 2.63 -12.19 0.53
CA SER A 66 3.71 -13.17 0.44
C SER A 66 3.23 -14.57 0.85
N SER A 67 2.43 -14.70 1.91
CA SER A 67 1.79 -15.95 2.29
C SER A 67 0.84 -16.46 1.21
N SER A 68 0.06 -15.59 0.56
CA SER A 68 -0.77 -15.99 -0.57
C SER A 68 0.06 -16.51 -1.74
N PHE A 69 1.22 -15.91 -2.00
CA PHE A 69 2.14 -16.39 -3.04
C PHE A 69 2.75 -17.74 -2.65
N MET A 70 3.16 -17.92 -1.39
CA MET A 70 3.67 -19.21 -0.90
C MET A 70 2.62 -20.32 -0.97
N LEU A 71 1.36 -20.04 -0.66
CA LEU A 71 0.27 -21.03 -0.78
C LEU A 71 0.05 -21.45 -2.24
N ILE A 72 0.08 -20.49 -3.17
CA ILE A 72 -0.04 -20.78 -4.61
C ILE A 72 1.16 -21.60 -5.09
N LEU A 73 2.38 -21.24 -4.69
CA LEU A 73 3.58 -22.00 -5.05
C LEU A 73 3.54 -23.44 -4.52
N ASN A 74 3.10 -23.63 -3.27
CA ASN A 74 2.93 -24.98 -2.73
C ASN A 74 1.88 -25.77 -3.54
N HIS A 75 0.72 -25.18 -3.83
CA HIS A 75 -0.32 -25.85 -4.62
C HIS A 75 0.15 -26.21 -6.04
N ILE A 76 0.96 -25.34 -6.66
CA ILE A 76 1.57 -25.63 -7.97
C ILE A 76 2.55 -26.79 -7.83
N SER A 77 3.45 -26.78 -6.85
CA SER A 77 4.40 -27.88 -6.61
C SER A 77 3.71 -29.22 -6.37
N TYR A 78 2.58 -29.25 -5.66
CA TYR A 78 1.79 -30.47 -5.46
C TYR A 78 1.06 -30.96 -6.71
N HIS A 79 0.83 -30.10 -7.71
CA HIS A 79 0.23 -30.49 -8.99
C HIS A 79 1.28 -30.97 -10.01
N PHE A 80 2.57 -30.85 -9.70
CA PHE A 80 3.69 -31.29 -10.55
C PHE A 80 4.46 -32.50 -9.97
N ILE A 81 3.95 -33.14 -8.91
CA ILE A 81 4.42 -34.42 -8.36
C ILE A 81 3.34 -35.48 -8.61
#